data_AF-A0A661M152-F1
#
_entry.id   AF-A0A661M152-F1
#
_cell.length_a   1.000
_cell.length_b   1.000
_cell.length_c   1.000
_cell.angle_alpha   90.00
_cell.angle_beta   90.00
_cell.angle_gamma   90.00
#
_symmetry.space_group_name_H-M   'P 1'
#
loop_
_entity.id
_entity.type
_entity.pdbx_description
1 polymer ?
#
loop_
_entity_poly.entity_id
_entity_poly.type
_entity_poly.pdbx_seq_one_letter_code
_entity_poly.pdbx_strand_id
1 'polypeptide(L)'
;MIVLVKVLADEVNIGYHELVDKVVCEVNGVRISRIEDLVRAFEENRGRYHVIRDSKGFELVLDRRKAVESTKRILQKYRIPADRSQDLGRSHTVSEKVGEGRPGTAE
;
A
#
# COMPACT_ATOMS: atom_id res chain seq x y z
N MET A 1 -9.19 -11.02 1.48
CA MET A 1 -9.88 -10.39 0.32
C MET A 1 -9.67 -8.90 0.42
N ILE A 2 -9.21 -8.26 -0.65
CA ILE A 2 -8.94 -6.82 -0.70
C ILE A 2 -9.78 -6.21 -1.81
N VAL A 3 -10.39 -5.06 -1.53
CA VAL A 3 -11.33 -4.39 -2.43
C VAL A 3 -10.91 -2.94 -2.66
N LEU A 4 -10.81 -2.53 -3.92
CA LEU A 4 -10.75 -1.14 -4.32
C LEU A 4 -12.17 -0.57 -4.22
N VAL A 5 -12.42 0.20 -3.16
CA VAL A 5 -13.73 0.82 -2.91
C VAL A 5 -13.96 2.01 -3.83
N LYS A 6 -12.95 2.88 -4.00
CA LYS A 6 -13.09 4.11 -4.79
C LYS A 6 -11.75 4.62 -5.31
N VAL A 7 -11.78 5.24 -6.48
CA VAL A 7 -10.66 6.01 -7.04
C VAL A 7 -10.87 7.51 -6.76
N LEU A 8 -9.88 8.14 -6.11
CA LEU A 8 -9.88 9.58 -5.85
C LEU A 8 -9.35 10.33 -7.07
N ALA A 9 -10.19 11.18 -7.66
CA ALA A 9 -9.92 11.79 -8.97
C ALA A 9 -8.69 12.70 -9.00
N ASP A 10 -7.75 12.39 -9.89
CA ASP A 10 -6.52 13.14 -10.12
C ASP A 10 -5.96 12.86 -11.52
N GLU A 11 -5.12 13.75 -12.05
CA GLU A 11 -4.50 13.59 -13.37
C GLU A 11 -3.73 12.28 -13.52
N VAL A 12 -3.19 11.74 -12.44
CA VAL A 12 -2.42 10.48 -12.47
C VAL A 12 -3.28 9.25 -12.74
N ASN A 13 -4.61 9.32 -12.53
CA ASN A 13 -5.52 8.18 -12.67
C ASN A 13 -6.68 8.43 -13.66
N ILE A 14 -6.47 9.31 -14.63
CA ILE A 14 -7.40 9.53 -15.75
C ILE A 14 -7.72 8.20 -16.44
N GLY A 15 -9.02 7.98 -16.69
CA GLY A 15 -9.55 6.74 -17.27
C GLY A 15 -9.98 5.69 -16.24
N TYR A 16 -9.67 5.88 -14.95
CA TYR A 16 -9.98 4.90 -13.89
C TYR A 16 -11.00 5.37 -12.86
N HIS A 17 -11.56 6.56 -13.03
CA HIS A 17 -12.45 7.21 -12.06
C HIS A 17 -13.74 6.45 -11.76
N GLU A 18 -14.24 5.66 -12.71
CA GLU A 18 -15.50 4.92 -12.59
C GLU A 18 -15.33 3.55 -11.92
N LEU A 19 -14.11 3.20 -11.51
CA LEU A 19 -13.86 1.92 -10.86
C LEU A 19 -14.29 1.98 -9.40
N VAL A 20 -15.22 1.09 -9.08
CA VAL A 20 -15.83 0.93 -7.77
C VAL A 20 -15.95 -0.58 -7.50
N ASP A 21 -15.79 -0.97 -6.24
CA ASP A 21 -15.96 -2.34 -5.73
C ASP A 21 -15.22 -3.43 -6.52
N LYS A 22 -13.95 -3.16 -6.88
CA LYS A 22 -13.10 -4.14 -7.58
C LYS A 22 -12.32 -5.00 -6.60
N VAL A 23 -12.41 -6.32 -6.73
CA VAL A 23 -11.60 -7.25 -5.92
C VAL A 23 -10.20 -7.32 -6.52
N VAL A 24 -9.19 -6.87 -5.77
CA VAL A 24 -7.78 -6.89 -6.20
C VAL A 24 -7.20 -8.27 -5.92
N CYS A 25 -6.59 -8.88 -6.95
CA CYS A 25 -6.00 -10.22 -6.84
C CYS A 25 -4.47 -10.21 -6.98
N GLU A 26 -3.90 -9.26 -7.71
CA GLU A 26 -2.47 -9.18 -7.99
C GLU A 26 -2.02 -7.72 -8.14
N VAL A 27 -0.83 -7.40 -7.63
CA VAL A 27 -0.18 -6.10 -7.82
C VAL A 27 1.29 -6.32 -8.15
N ASN A 28 1.76 -5.78 -9.27
CA ASN A 28 3.16 -5.87 -9.73
C ASN A 28 3.68 -7.31 -9.81
N GLY A 29 2.83 -8.28 -10.18
CA GLY A 29 3.18 -9.70 -10.22
C GLY A 29 3.05 -10.43 -8.87
N VAL A 30 2.73 -9.73 -7.78
CA VAL A 30 2.56 -10.30 -6.44
C VAL A 30 1.09 -10.57 -6.16
N ARG A 31 0.76 -11.81 -5.78
CA ARG A 31 -0.61 -12.18 -5.42
C ARG A 31 -1.00 -11.60 -4.06
N ILE A 32 -2.18 -10.98 -4.00
CA ILE A 32 -2.64 -10.24 -2.81
C ILE A 32 -3.68 -11.06 -2.05
N SER A 33 -3.40 -11.35 -0.77
CA SER A 33 -4.33 -12.04 0.12
C SER A 33 -4.70 -11.20 1.33
N ARG A 34 -3.72 -10.43 1.84
CA ARG A 34 -3.83 -9.52 2.98
C ARG A 34 -3.45 -8.09 2.60
N ILE A 35 -3.79 -7.13 3.45
CA ILE A 35 -3.56 -5.72 3.15
C ILE A 35 -2.07 -5.36 3.25
N GLU A 36 -1.31 -6.10 4.05
CA GLU A 36 0.14 -5.98 4.18
C GLU A 36 0.85 -6.42 2.90
N ASP A 37 0.34 -7.46 2.23
CA ASP A 37 0.84 -7.89 0.91
C ASP A 37 0.69 -6.76 -0.11
N LEU A 38 -0.46 -6.06 -0.07
CA LEU A 38 -0.75 -4.93 -0.95
C LEU A 38 0.29 -3.81 -0.72
N VAL A 39 0.47 -3.41 0.54
CA VAL A 39 1.43 -2.35 0.91
C VAL A 39 2.83 -2.70 0.43
N ARG A 40 3.31 -3.91 0.73
CA ARG A 40 4.63 -4.39 0.30
C ARG A 40 4.77 -4.41 -1.22
N ALA A 41 3.76 -4.89 -1.94
CA ALA A 41 3.79 -4.94 -3.40
C ALA A 41 3.94 -3.55 -4.05
N PHE A 42 3.43 -2.50 -3.43
CA PHE A 42 3.67 -1.12 -3.88
C PHE A 42 5.06 -0.60 -3.47
N GLU A 43 5.50 -0.83 -2.23
CA GLU A 43 6.78 -0.30 -1.70
C GLU A 43 8.01 -0.97 -2.31
N GLU A 44 7.93 -2.27 -2.54
CA GLU A 44 9.02 -3.07 -3.10
C GLU A 44 9.10 -2.94 -4.63
N ASN A 45 8.09 -2.36 -5.29
CA ASN A 45 8.09 -2.22 -6.75
C ASN A 45 9.26 -1.37 -7.25
N ARG A 46 10.06 -1.94 -8.15
CA ARG A 46 11.17 -1.26 -8.84
C ARG A 46 10.86 -0.91 -10.30
N GLY A 47 9.74 -1.41 -10.83
CA GLY A 47 9.27 -1.14 -12.19
C GLY A 47 8.82 0.31 -12.41
N ARG A 48 8.72 0.72 -13.67
CA ARG A 48 8.26 2.07 -14.06
C ARG A 48 6.79 2.32 -13.70
N TYR A 49 5.98 1.27 -13.72
CA TYR A 49 4.56 1.33 -13.49
C TYR A 49 4.16 0.50 -12.28
N HIS A 50 3.10 0.91 -11.60
CA HIS A 50 2.28 0.01 -10.81
C HIS A 50 1.23 -0.63 -11.70
N VAL A 51 1.13 -1.95 -11.66
CA VAL A 51 0.10 -2.72 -12.35
C VAL A 51 -0.76 -3.40 -11.30
N ILE A 52 -2.05 -3.08 -11.25
CA ILE A 52 -3.03 -3.67 -10.34
C ILE A 52 -4.00 -4.49 -11.19
N ARG A 53 -4.12 -5.79 -10.91
CA ARG A 53 -5.07 -6.67 -11.58
C ARG A 53 -6.24 -7.01 -10.65
N ASP A 54 -7.45 -6.90 -11.17
CA ASP A 54 -8.66 -7.32 -10.48
C ASP A 54 -9.00 -8.80 -10.74
N SER A 55 -9.95 -9.35 -9.98
CA SER A 55 -10.39 -10.74 -10.13
C SER A 55 -11.05 -11.06 -11.47
N LYS A 56 -11.43 -10.05 -12.26
CA LYS A 56 -12.01 -10.19 -13.60
C LYS A 56 -10.96 -10.06 -14.70
N GLY A 57 -9.69 -9.91 -14.35
CA GLY A 57 -8.58 -9.75 -15.30
C GLY A 57 -8.40 -8.35 -15.84
N PHE A 58 -9.12 -7.35 -15.31
CA PHE A 58 -8.91 -5.95 -15.67
C PHE A 58 -7.64 -5.41 -15.00
N GLU A 59 -6.86 -4.62 -15.74
CA GLU A 59 -5.59 -4.05 -15.26
C GLU A 59 -5.64 -2.53 -15.16
N LEU A 60 -5.25 -2.03 -13.99
CA LEU A 60 -4.94 -0.64 -13.71
C LEU A 60 -3.44 -0.41 -13.84
N VAL A 61 -3.02 0.58 -14.63
CA VAL A 61 -1.61 0.90 -14.80
C VAL A 61 -1.37 2.36 -14.44
N LEU A 62 -0.50 2.60 -13.44
CA LEU A 62 -0.14 3.93 -12.96
C LEU A 62 1.36 4.14 -13.09
N ASP A 63 1.80 5.31 -13.56
CA ASP A 63 3.23 5.66 -13.51
C ASP A 63 3.66 5.81 -12.04
N ARG A 64 4.68 5.04 -11.63
CA ARG A 64 5.12 4.98 -10.23
C ARG A 64 5.57 6.34 -9.72
N ARG A 65 6.35 7.07 -10.52
CA ARG A 65 6.92 8.36 -10.11
C ARG A 65 5.82 9.40 -9.97
N LYS A 66 4.95 9.49 -10.99
CA LYS A 66 3.80 10.40 -10.93
C LYS A 66 2.90 10.07 -9.75
N ALA A 67 2.63 8.79 -9.46
CA ALA A 67 1.80 8.41 -8.32
C ALA A 67 2.34 8.97 -6.99
N VAL A 68 3.64 8.83 -6.74
CA VAL A 68 4.30 9.37 -5.52
C VAL A 68 4.27 10.90 -5.48
N GLU A 69 4.57 11.57 -6.59
CA GLU A 69 4.52 13.03 -6.69
C GLU A 69 3.11 13.59 -6.45
N SER A 70 2.09 12.78 -6.75
CA SER A 70 0.67 13.14 -6.64
C SER A 70 0.09 12.90 -5.25
N THR A 71 0.68 12.01 -4.45
CA THR A 71 0.13 11.60 -3.16
C THR A 71 -0.20 12.80 -2.26
N LYS A 72 0.75 13.73 -2.09
CA LYS A 72 0.56 14.88 -1.19
C LYS A 72 -0.63 15.75 -1.61
N ARG A 73 -0.76 16.07 -2.91
CA ARG A 73 -1.88 16.92 -3.39
C ARG A 73 -3.22 16.20 -3.30
N ILE A 74 -3.26 14.89 -3.55
CA ILE A 74 -4.49 14.09 -3.47
C ILE A 74 -4.99 14.05 -2.01
N LEU A 75 -4.11 13.72 -1.06
CA LEU A 75 -4.46 13.69 0.36
C LEU A 75 -4.99 15.05 0.84
N GLN A 76 -4.34 16.15 0.45
CA GLN A 76 -4.79 17.50 0.78
C GLN A 76 -6.16 17.84 0.16
N LYS A 77 -6.34 17.59 -1.14
CA LYS A 77 -7.59 17.85 -1.87
C LYS A 77 -8.79 17.15 -1.22
N TYR A 78 -8.59 15.92 -0.77
CA TYR A 78 -9.65 15.08 -0.18
C TYR A 78 -9.66 15.09 1.36
N ARG A 79 -8.84 15.92 2.01
CA ARG A 79 -8.75 16.06 3.47
C ARG A 79 -8.46 14.74 4.19
N ILE A 80 -7.59 13.92 3.62
CA ILE A 80 -7.17 12.64 4.18
C ILE A 80 -5.86 12.86 4.95
N PRO A 81 -5.77 12.49 6.25
CA PRO A 81 -4.63 12.81 7.09
C PRO A 81 -3.36 12.00 6.77
N ALA A 82 -3.52 10.76 6.30
CA ALA A 82 -2.42 9.86 5.95
C ALA A 82 -2.86 8.88 4.85
N ASP A 83 -1.91 8.40 4.06
CA ASP A 83 -2.16 7.43 2.98
C ASP A 83 -2.42 6.00 3.47
N ARG A 84 -2.12 5.72 4.74
CA ARG A 84 -2.35 4.42 5.41
C ARG A 84 -2.91 4.62 6.81
N SER A 85 -3.60 3.59 7.30
CA SER A 85 -4.02 3.47 8.70
C SER A 85 -2.81 3.25 9.61
N GLN A 86 -3.00 3.43 10.92
CA GLN A 86 -1.89 3.40 11.88
C GLN A 86 -1.19 2.04 11.99
N ASP A 87 -1.95 0.95 11.82
CA ASP A 87 -1.48 -0.44 11.77
C ASP A 87 -0.66 -0.75 10.50
N LEU A 88 -0.85 0.01 9.43
CA LEU A 88 -0.12 -0.13 8.16
C LEU A 88 0.98 0.93 7.97
N GLY A 89 0.90 2.03 8.71
CA GLY A 89 1.81 3.18 8.62
C GLY A 89 3.06 3.06 9.49
N ARG A 90 3.22 1.98 10.25
CA ARG A 90 4.45 1.66 10.98
C ARG A 90 5.07 0.43 10.33
N SER A 91 6.25 0.61 9.77
CA SER A 91 7.16 -0.51 9.56
C SER A 91 7.28 -1.28 10.88
N HIS A 92 6.66 -2.47 10.94
CA HIS A 92 6.86 -3.42 12.02
C HIS A 92 8.31 -3.90 11.99
N THR A 93 9.20 -3.14 12.61
CA THR A 93 10.39 -3.75 13.21
C THR A 93 9.92 -4.30 14.55
N VAL A 94 9.42 -5.54 14.55
CA VAL A 94 9.39 -6.33 15.78
C VAL A 94 10.86 -6.65 16.07
N SER A 95 11.51 -5.77 16.82
CA SER A 95 12.73 -6.13 17.53
C SER A 95 12.26 -6.94 18.74
N GLU A 96 12.20 -8.26 18.58
CA GLU A 96 12.27 -9.16 19.71
C GLU A 96 13.61 -8.90 20.39
N LYS A 97 13.59 -8.08 21.45
CA LYS A 97 14.67 -8.11 22.43
C LYS A 97 14.55 -9.43 23.20
N VAL A 98 15.26 -10.43 22.69
CA VAL A 98 15.71 -11.60 23.46
C VAL A 98 16.46 -11.08 24.69
N GLY A 99 16.18 -11.74 25.81
CA GLY A 99 16.40 -11.23 27.15
C GLY A 99 17.86 -10.99 27.51
N GLU A 100 18.04 -10.09 28.48
CA GLU A 100 19.24 -10.05 29.30
C GLU A 100 18.81 -10.28 30.75
N GLY A 101 19.15 -11.46 31.26
CA GLY A 101 18.92 -11.83 32.64
C GLY A 101 19.77 -11.00 33.59
N ARG A 102 19.19 -10.64 34.74
CA ARG A 102 19.98 -10.29 35.92
C ARG A 102 20.19 -11.56 36.74
N PRO A 103 21.45 -11.88 37.05
CA PRO A 103 21.85 -12.09 38.44
C PRO A 103 23.09 -11.22 38.71
N GLY A 104 23.08 -10.33 39.70
CA GLY A 104 23.18 -10.74 41.09
C GLY A 104 24.66 -10.90 41.44
N THR A 105 25.28 -9.86 41.98
CA THR A 105 26.56 -10.00 42.69
C THR A 105 26.28 -9.59 44.14
N ALA A 106 26.18 -10.63 44.97
CA ALA A 106 26.32 -10.52 46.41
C ALA A 106 27.83 -10.63 46.73
N GLU A 107 28.19 -9.94 47.82
CA GLU A 107 29.49 -9.92 48.51
C GLU A 107 30.65 -9.15 47.87
#